data_AF-A0A920QPN0-F1
#
_entry.id   AF-A0A920QPN0-F1
#
_cell.length_a   1.000
_cell.length_b   1.000
_cell.length_c   1.000
_cell.angle_alpha   90.00
_cell.angle_beta   90.00
_cell.angle_gamma   90.00
#
_symmetry.space_group_name_H-M   'P 1'
#
loop_
_entity.id
_entity.type
_entity.pdbx_description
1 polymer ?
#
loop_
_entity_poly.entity_id
_entity_poly.type
_entity_poly.pdbx_seq_one_letter_code
_entity_poly.pdbx_strand_id
1 'polypeptide(L)'
;MLLIVGHVYLFRRHGITRPSRSPSETPILAGSSVQGCRRLPRGHGGGAGGGAWSHGAHLGSPADPSEPYSAARPGWYFLFLFEFLKLPYFAGENEVWGAIYIPGMAIGLICLMPFIGRWKVGHVFKVGIIFVFLGGAGALTYMAKQEDVSGQNSETYLRGVLSDSRDAQRVTALAKANGIESTALSLLKNDPKTQGARLFAQHCASCHRYGGHDGLAVELATDVTLDDLAKRTGMTSRFLSSDAVHPDWLARKTGTQDEWRPVKSVLKAKAEGPFDVIASVSPLEKASAPDLKGFASRRWIRDLLDPDQYLSARYFGGTAHRDGAMYKKFLNRKVRKYDADEKAMLELVVLALSAEAKLLSQTEVDKADADKIKQGIDHLIDDIGCVDCHAFGEPDPDADGPDLTGYGSRQWIIDMVKNPEHKKFYPDNNDRMPAFGVKKILTDAEIGLIADWLRGDYPKPTP
;
A
#
# COMPACT_ATOMS: atom_id res chain seq x y z
N MET A 1 11.14 34.87 18.20
CA MET A 1 10.51 36.21 18.34
C MET A 1 11.53 37.34 18.42
N LEU A 2 12.58 37.25 19.26
CA LEU A 2 13.60 38.31 19.42
C LEU A 2 14.29 38.73 18.11
N LEU A 3 14.67 37.78 17.25
CA LEU A 3 15.27 38.08 15.94
C LEU A 3 14.33 38.87 15.01
N ILE A 4 13.03 38.57 15.05
CA ILE A 4 12.02 39.27 14.26
C ILE A 4 11.86 40.70 14.78
N VAL A 5 11.80 40.89 16.10
CA VAL A 5 11.74 42.22 16.73
C VAL A 5 12.99 43.04 16.38
N GLY A 6 14.18 42.44 16.45
CA GLY A 6 15.43 43.08 16.04
C GLY A 6 15.45 43.45 14.56
N HIS A 7 14.99 42.56 13.68
CA HIS A 7 14.87 42.83 12.25
C HIS A 7 13.92 44.01 11.97
N VAL A 8 12.75 44.03 12.61
CA VAL A 8 11.77 45.12 12.50
C VAL A 8 12.32 46.44 13.06
N TYR A 9 13.06 46.40 14.17
CA TYR A 9 13.72 47.58 14.74
C TYR A 9 14.75 48.17 13.78
N LEU A 10 15.65 47.36 13.24
CA LEU A 10 16.67 47.80 12.28
C LEU A 10 16.04 48.35 11.00
N PHE A 11 14.99 47.67 10.50
CA PHE A 11 14.21 48.11 9.36
C PHE A 11 13.56 49.49 9.59
N ARG A 12 12.93 49.70 10.75
CA ARG A 12 12.33 50.99 11.12
C ARG A 12 13.37 52.09 11.29
N ARG A 13 14.57 51.76 11.77
CA ARG A 13 15.65 52.72 12.00
C ARG A 13 16.31 53.21 10.71
N HIS A 14 16.52 52.33 9.73
CA HIS A 14 17.30 52.64 8.53
C HIS A 14 16.48 52.85 7.25
N GLY A 15 15.18 52.55 7.26
CA GLY A 15 14.29 52.77 6.12
C GLY A 15 14.44 51.73 4.99
N ILE A 16 13.58 51.81 3.97
CA ILE A 16 13.52 50.86 2.85
C ILE A 16 14.37 51.36 1.67
N THR A 17 15.22 50.50 1.12
CA THR A 17 15.92 50.76 -0.14
C THR A 17 14.93 50.86 -1.30
N ARG A 18 14.83 52.05 -1.93
CA ARG A 18 13.93 52.29 -3.06
C ARG A 18 14.58 51.84 -4.39
N PRO A 19 13.82 51.25 -5.33
CA PRO A 19 14.30 51.06 -6.70
C PRO A 19 14.61 52.43 -7.31
N SER A 20 15.70 52.55 -8.09
CA SER A 20 16.23 53.84 -8.55
C SER A 20 15.33 54.64 -9.50
N ARG A 21 14.09 54.18 -9.76
CA ARG A 21 13.12 54.75 -10.72
C ARG A 21 11.72 55.04 -10.14
N SER A 22 11.54 55.25 -8.83
CA SER A 22 10.25 55.74 -8.31
C SER A 22 10.27 57.26 -8.05
N PRO A 23 9.49 58.08 -8.76
CA PRO A 23 9.37 59.50 -8.44
C PRO A 23 8.41 59.71 -7.26
N SER A 24 8.77 60.66 -6.38
CA SER A 24 8.02 61.25 -5.26
C SER A 24 7.98 60.54 -3.89
N GLU A 25 8.04 61.38 -2.85
CA GLU A 25 7.95 61.07 -1.42
C GLU A 25 6.48 60.91 -0.98
N THR A 26 5.86 59.77 -1.23
CA THR A 26 4.60 59.46 -0.53
C THR A 26 4.91 58.83 0.84
N PRO A 27 4.34 59.33 1.94
CA PRO A 27 4.45 58.69 3.25
C PRO A 27 3.92 57.25 3.18
N ILE A 28 4.76 56.30 3.59
CA ILE A 28 4.53 54.86 3.44
C ILE A 28 3.24 54.42 4.20
N LEU A 29 2.88 55.09 5.30
CA LEU A 29 1.73 54.72 6.12
C LEU A 29 0.36 54.76 5.40
N ALA A 30 0.15 55.64 4.43
CA ALA A 30 -1.13 55.73 3.72
C ALA A 30 -1.14 54.88 2.44
N GLY A 31 -0.04 54.88 1.68
CA GLY A 31 0.05 54.17 0.41
C GLY A 31 0.30 52.67 0.56
N SER A 32 1.28 52.25 1.36
CA SER A 32 1.67 50.83 1.45
C SER A 32 0.77 50.01 2.35
N SER A 33 0.07 50.62 3.31
CA SER A 33 -0.93 49.93 4.14
C SER A 33 -2.14 49.53 3.30
N VAL A 34 -2.60 50.41 2.40
CA VAL A 34 -3.67 50.13 1.44
C VAL A 34 -3.21 49.17 0.34
N GLN A 35 -1.98 49.28 -0.14
CA GLN A 35 -1.43 48.38 -1.17
C GLN A 35 -1.05 47.00 -0.60
N GLY A 36 -0.59 46.94 0.65
CA GLY A 36 -0.39 45.74 1.44
C GLY A 36 -1.70 45.03 1.74
N CYS A 37 -2.73 45.75 2.23
CA CYS A 37 -4.08 45.22 2.40
C CYS A 37 -4.77 44.82 1.09
N ARG A 38 -4.49 45.49 -0.05
CA ARG A 38 -4.99 45.06 -1.38
C ARG A 38 -4.22 43.87 -1.96
N ARG A 39 -2.94 43.68 -1.61
CA ARG A 39 -2.13 42.51 -2.03
C ARG A 39 -2.25 41.32 -1.11
N LEU A 40 -2.64 41.49 0.14
CA LEU A 40 -2.91 40.37 1.06
C LEU A 40 -3.95 39.39 0.47
N PRO A 41 -5.12 39.81 -0.03
CA PRO A 41 -6.06 38.86 -0.65
C PRO A 41 -5.63 38.38 -2.05
N ARG A 42 -4.75 39.09 -2.79
CA ARG A 42 -4.30 38.64 -4.13
C ARG A 42 -3.03 37.78 -4.15
N GLY A 43 -2.11 37.99 -3.22
CA GLY A 43 -0.84 37.26 -3.13
C GLY A 43 -0.88 36.12 -2.11
N HIS A 44 -1.70 36.24 -1.06
CA HIS A 44 -1.91 35.15 -0.10
C HIS A 44 -3.25 34.45 -0.30
N GLY A 45 -4.25 35.06 -0.94
CA GLY A 45 -5.52 34.38 -1.25
C GLY A 45 -5.48 33.41 -2.44
N GLY A 46 -4.49 33.53 -3.33
CA GLY A 46 -4.40 32.67 -4.53
C GLY A 46 -3.55 31.41 -4.38
N GLY A 47 -2.56 31.38 -3.47
CA GLY A 47 -1.61 30.27 -3.36
C GLY A 47 -1.56 29.62 -1.98
N ALA A 48 -1.41 30.41 -0.92
CA ALA A 48 -1.25 29.88 0.45
C ALA A 48 -2.58 29.77 1.21
N GLY A 49 -3.49 30.72 1.04
CA GLY A 49 -4.81 30.76 1.67
C GLY A 49 -5.81 29.80 1.02
N GLY A 50 -5.77 29.63 -0.30
CA GLY A 50 -6.56 28.58 -0.98
C GLY A 50 -6.11 27.18 -0.57
N GLY A 51 -4.79 26.96 -0.47
CA GLY A 51 -4.21 25.70 0.01
C GLY A 51 -4.59 25.38 1.45
N ALA A 52 -4.37 26.29 2.40
CA ALA A 52 -4.64 26.00 3.81
C ALA A 52 -6.12 25.73 4.16
N TRP A 53 -7.07 26.25 3.38
CA TRP A 53 -8.51 26.09 3.64
C TRP A 53 -9.15 24.90 2.91
N SER A 54 -8.47 24.31 1.91
CA SER A 54 -8.98 23.14 1.15
C SER A 54 -8.03 21.94 1.13
N HIS A 55 -6.76 22.16 1.41
CA HIS A 55 -5.65 21.20 1.38
C HIS A 55 -4.73 21.50 2.58
N GLY A 56 -5.22 21.25 3.80
CA GLY A 56 -4.43 21.39 5.03
C GLY A 56 -3.03 20.77 4.90
N ALA A 57 -2.10 21.08 5.81
CA ALA A 57 -0.73 20.56 5.75
C ALA A 57 -0.74 19.08 5.33
N HIS A 58 0.05 18.72 4.30
CA HIS A 58 0.09 17.36 3.76
C HIS A 58 0.62 16.44 4.87
N LEU A 59 -0.28 15.94 5.71
CA LEU A 59 0.04 15.04 6.79
C LEU A 59 0.09 13.65 6.16
N GLY A 60 1.30 13.11 6.06
CA GLY A 60 1.50 11.70 5.75
C GLY A 60 0.94 10.83 6.87
N SER A 61 1.11 9.52 6.70
CA SER A 61 0.72 8.56 7.73
C SER A 61 1.56 8.77 9.01
N PRO A 62 1.05 8.38 10.19
CA PRO A 62 1.81 8.43 11.43
C PRO A 62 3.10 7.61 11.30
N ALA A 63 4.23 8.22 11.65
CA ALA A 63 5.53 7.55 11.57
C ALA A 63 5.60 6.34 12.51
N ASP A 64 6.07 5.20 11.98
CA ASP A 64 6.29 3.98 12.75
C ASP A 64 7.78 3.60 12.76
N PRO A 65 8.48 3.65 13.90
CA PRO A 65 9.90 3.32 13.95
C PRO A 65 10.20 1.82 13.76
N SER A 66 9.20 0.94 13.84
CA SER A 66 9.40 -0.50 13.59
C SER A 66 9.43 -0.86 12.10
N GLU A 67 9.09 0.07 11.20
CA GLU A 67 9.03 -0.20 9.75
C GLU A 67 9.91 0.79 8.96
N PRO A 68 10.72 0.31 7.99
CA PRO A 68 11.51 1.20 7.15
C PRO A 68 10.61 1.94 6.16
N TYR A 69 10.72 3.26 6.10
CA TYR A 69 9.98 4.08 5.14
C TYR A 69 10.79 4.30 3.86
N SER A 70 10.47 3.56 2.80
CA SER A 70 11.18 3.61 1.51
C SER A 70 11.02 4.94 0.74
N ALA A 71 10.00 5.73 1.10
CA ALA A 71 9.67 7.00 0.45
C ALA A 71 10.11 8.24 1.25
N ALA A 72 11.07 8.09 2.17
CA ALA A 72 11.64 9.20 2.91
C ALA A 72 12.33 10.20 1.97
N ARG A 73 11.71 11.37 1.79
CA ARG A 73 12.27 12.53 1.08
C ARG A 73 11.95 13.79 1.87
N PRO A 74 12.85 14.79 1.88
CA PRO A 74 12.54 16.07 2.49
C PRO A 74 11.50 16.84 1.65
N GLY A 75 10.97 17.92 2.23
CA GLY A 75 10.07 18.82 1.49
C GLY A 75 10.71 19.36 0.21
N TRP A 76 9.87 19.76 -0.76
CA TRP A 76 10.30 20.16 -2.11
C TRP A 76 11.42 21.21 -2.13
N TYR A 77 11.44 22.12 -1.16
CA TYR A 77 12.43 23.18 -1.01
C TYR A 77 13.82 22.70 -0.57
N PHE A 78 13.97 21.42 -0.19
CA PHE A 78 15.25 20.80 0.17
C PHE A 78 15.68 19.68 -0.78
N LEU A 79 14.88 19.35 -1.81
CA LEU A 79 15.22 18.29 -2.76
C LEU A 79 16.56 18.52 -3.48
N PHE A 80 16.90 19.78 -3.78
CA PHE A 80 18.19 20.08 -4.41
C PHE A 80 19.38 19.74 -3.49
N LEU A 81 19.25 19.95 -2.18
CA LEU A 81 20.30 19.62 -1.23
C LEU A 81 20.38 18.10 -1.02
N PHE A 82 19.23 17.43 -0.97
CA PHE A 82 19.17 15.97 -0.92
C PHE A 82 19.94 15.34 -2.09
N GLU A 83 19.66 15.77 -3.31
CA GLU A 83 20.34 15.25 -4.50
C GLU A 83 21.83 15.63 -4.53
N PHE A 84 22.16 16.83 -4.08
CA PHE A 84 23.54 17.27 -3.96
C PHE A 84 24.38 16.36 -3.05
N LEU A 85 23.82 15.93 -1.91
CA LEU A 85 24.50 15.03 -0.96
C LEU A 85 24.66 13.60 -1.49
N LYS A 86 23.85 13.19 -2.48
CA LYS A 86 23.96 11.88 -3.13
C LYS A 86 25.04 11.82 -4.21
N LEU A 87 25.58 12.96 -4.63
CA LEU A 87 26.66 12.98 -5.62
C LEU A 87 27.87 12.20 -5.08
N PRO A 88 28.59 11.46 -5.93
CA PRO A 88 29.66 10.54 -5.50
C PRO A 88 30.80 11.23 -4.74
N TYR A 89 30.98 12.54 -4.92
CA TYR A 89 31.98 13.35 -4.21
C TYR A 89 31.57 13.70 -2.77
N PHE A 90 30.27 13.73 -2.48
CA PHE A 90 29.71 14.14 -1.18
C PHE A 90 29.00 13.00 -0.46
N ALA A 91 28.79 11.85 -1.09
CA ALA A 91 28.18 10.69 -0.45
C ALA A 91 29.15 9.96 0.50
N GLY A 92 28.59 9.22 1.46
CA GLY A 92 29.36 8.39 2.39
C GLY A 92 30.11 9.21 3.43
N GLU A 93 31.40 8.93 3.62
CA GLU A 93 32.24 9.60 4.64
C GLU A 93 32.41 11.12 4.39
N ASN A 94 32.13 11.58 3.16
CA ASN A 94 32.25 12.98 2.77
C ASN A 94 30.96 13.81 2.95
N GLU A 95 29.89 13.23 3.52
CA GLU A 95 28.61 13.91 3.68
C GLU A 95 28.74 15.20 4.51
N VAL A 96 29.64 15.20 5.50
CA VAL A 96 29.95 16.38 6.32
C VAL A 96 30.41 17.57 5.47
N TRP A 97 31.21 17.34 4.43
CA TRP A 97 31.66 18.39 3.51
C TRP A 97 30.50 19.01 2.73
N GLY A 98 29.60 18.17 2.23
CA GLY A 98 28.42 18.62 1.48
C GLY A 98 27.37 19.30 2.35
N ALA A 99 27.12 18.78 3.56
CA ALA A 99 26.00 19.21 4.41
C ALA A 99 26.33 20.40 5.30
N ILE A 100 27.58 20.54 5.76
CA ILE A 100 27.96 21.58 6.72
C ILE A 100 28.79 22.67 6.05
N TYR A 101 29.90 22.29 5.42
CA TYR A 101 30.89 23.27 4.95
C TYR A 101 30.42 24.07 3.74
N ILE A 102 29.78 23.43 2.76
CA ILE A 102 29.33 24.12 1.54
C ILE A 102 28.18 25.11 1.81
N PRO A 103 27.10 24.73 2.51
CA PRO A 103 26.08 25.69 2.95
C PRO A 103 26.66 26.78 3.86
N GLY A 104 27.60 26.43 4.75
CA GLY A 104 28.30 27.37 5.60
C GLY A 104 29.10 28.42 4.81
N MET A 105 29.82 27.99 3.77
CA MET A 105 30.52 28.89 2.85
C MET A 105 29.56 29.77 2.06
N ALA A 106 28.41 29.23 1.61
CA ALA A 106 27.40 30.02 0.91
C ALA A 106 26.81 31.11 1.81
N ILE A 107 26.49 30.79 3.08
CA ILE A 107 26.03 31.77 4.08
C ILE A 107 27.13 32.78 4.38
N GLY A 108 28.38 32.33 4.54
CA GLY A 108 29.53 33.21 4.74
C GLY A 108 29.71 34.20 3.59
N LEU A 109 29.54 33.74 2.35
CA LEU A 109 29.57 34.57 1.15
C LEU A 109 28.42 35.58 1.16
N ILE A 110 27.20 35.18 1.55
CA ILE A 110 26.04 36.07 1.73
C ILE A 110 26.33 37.15 2.79
N CYS A 111 26.90 36.77 3.94
CA CYS A 111 27.31 37.71 4.98
C CYS A 111 28.40 38.69 4.52
N LEU A 112 29.24 38.28 3.57
CA LEU A 112 30.30 39.11 2.99
C LEU A 112 29.81 40.00 1.81
N MET A 113 28.60 39.74 1.28
CA MET A 113 27.98 40.53 0.21
C MET A 113 27.91 42.05 0.42
N PRO A 114 27.63 42.61 1.62
CA PRO A 114 27.63 44.06 1.83
C PRO A 114 29.00 44.70 1.56
N PHE A 115 30.10 43.94 1.65
CA PHE A 115 31.46 44.44 1.38
C PHE A 115 31.85 44.27 -0.09
N ILE A 116 31.61 43.08 -0.65
CA ILE A 116 31.90 42.74 -2.06
C ILE A 116 31.04 43.58 -3.02
N GLY A 117 29.84 43.96 -2.60
CA GLY A 117 28.84 44.61 -3.43
C GLY A 117 29.06 46.09 -3.75
N ARG A 118 30.13 46.72 -3.27
CA ARG A 118 30.40 48.15 -3.44
C ARG A 118 30.92 48.52 -4.84
N TRP A 119 31.20 47.52 -5.69
CA TRP A 119 31.85 47.69 -6.99
C TRP A 119 30.87 47.29 -8.12
N LYS A 120 30.92 47.97 -9.28
CA LYS A 120 30.06 47.64 -10.45
C LYS A 120 30.25 46.19 -10.91
N VAL A 121 31.48 45.69 -10.89
CA VAL A 121 31.83 44.28 -11.16
C VAL A 121 31.24 43.35 -10.10
N GLY A 122 31.28 43.76 -8.83
CA GLY A 122 30.68 43.02 -7.72
C GLY A 122 29.16 42.88 -7.84
N HIS A 123 28.45 43.83 -8.47
CA HIS A 123 27.02 43.68 -8.76
C HIS A 123 26.75 42.58 -9.80
N VAL A 124 27.49 42.58 -10.92
CA VAL A 124 27.35 41.55 -11.96
C VAL A 124 27.70 40.16 -11.42
N PHE A 125 28.77 40.06 -10.61
CA PHE A 125 29.17 38.83 -9.95
C PHE A 125 28.08 38.27 -9.01
N LYS A 126 27.45 39.13 -8.20
CA LYS A 126 26.33 38.72 -7.31
C LYS A 126 25.15 38.17 -8.09
N VAL A 127 24.78 38.86 -9.18
CA VAL A 127 23.67 38.42 -10.04
C VAL A 127 24.01 37.07 -10.68
N GLY A 128 25.24 36.91 -11.19
CA GLY A 128 25.73 35.64 -11.73
C GLY A 128 25.65 34.49 -10.73
N ILE A 129 26.14 34.68 -9.50
CA ILE A 129 26.07 33.67 -8.44
C ILE A 129 24.62 33.26 -8.13
N ILE A 130 23.70 34.22 -8.06
CA ILE A 130 22.28 33.90 -7.79
C ILE A 130 21.69 33.07 -8.92
N PHE A 131 21.95 33.41 -10.19
CA PHE A 131 21.48 32.62 -11.32
C PHE A 131 22.10 31.22 -11.34
N VAL A 132 23.39 31.08 -11.01
CA VAL A 132 24.06 29.78 -10.88
C VAL A 132 23.44 28.97 -9.74
N PHE A 133 23.19 29.58 -8.59
CA PHE A 133 22.58 28.91 -7.44
C PHE A 133 21.15 28.47 -7.75
N LEU A 134 20.32 29.35 -8.32
CA LEU A 134 18.93 29.02 -8.68
C LEU A 134 18.88 27.99 -9.82
N GLY A 135 19.74 28.12 -10.83
CA GLY A 135 19.86 27.16 -11.92
C GLY A 135 20.33 25.79 -11.43
N GLY A 136 21.36 25.77 -10.57
CA GLY A 136 21.86 24.54 -9.93
C GLY A 136 20.82 23.89 -9.03
N ALA A 137 20.14 24.67 -8.19
CA ALA A 137 19.05 24.18 -7.35
C ALA A 137 17.91 23.61 -8.20
N GLY A 138 17.50 24.30 -9.27
CA GLY A 138 16.49 23.82 -10.21
C GLY A 138 16.91 22.53 -10.92
N ALA A 139 18.15 22.45 -11.39
CA ALA A 139 18.68 21.25 -12.04
C ALA A 139 18.75 20.05 -11.08
N LEU A 140 19.23 20.25 -9.85
CA LEU A 140 19.31 19.20 -8.84
C LEU A 140 17.92 18.75 -8.37
N THR A 141 16.96 19.68 -8.18
CA THR A 141 15.57 19.30 -7.90
C THR A 141 14.95 18.52 -9.06
N TYR A 142 15.24 18.88 -10.31
CA TYR A 142 14.79 18.13 -11.47
C TYR A 142 15.38 16.71 -11.49
N MET A 143 16.68 16.57 -11.23
CA MET A 143 17.36 15.27 -11.14
C MET A 143 16.78 14.41 -10.01
N ALA A 144 16.57 14.99 -8.83
CA ALA A 144 15.94 14.30 -7.69
C ALA A 144 14.57 13.72 -8.10
N LYS A 145 13.75 14.55 -8.74
CA LYS A 145 12.42 14.15 -9.19
C LYS A 145 12.49 13.12 -10.32
N GLN A 146 13.46 13.24 -11.21
CA GLN A 146 13.70 12.27 -12.29
C GLN A 146 14.07 10.91 -11.73
N GLU A 147 14.91 10.85 -10.70
CA GLU A 147 15.28 9.61 -10.04
C GLU A 147 14.10 9.00 -9.28
N ASP A 148 13.32 9.82 -8.58
CA ASP A 148 12.11 9.37 -7.88
C ASP A 148 11.09 8.74 -8.83
N VAL A 149 10.97 9.28 -10.05
CA VAL A 149 10.02 8.74 -11.03
C VAL A 149 10.60 7.64 -11.88
N SER A 150 11.89 7.62 -12.22
CA SER A 150 12.46 6.72 -13.26
C SER A 150 13.76 6.01 -12.86
N GLY A 151 14.28 6.27 -11.67
CA GLY A 151 15.48 5.62 -11.14
C GLY A 151 15.24 4.15 -10.79
N GLN A 152 16.32 3.47 -10.41
CA GLN A 152 16.32 2.03 -10.13
C GLN A 152 15.33 1.62 -9.01
N ASN A 153 15.11 2.49 -8.02
CA ASN A 153 14.21 2.25 -6.89
C ASN A 153 12.88 3.02 -6.99
N SER A 154 12.58 3.61 -8.15
CA SER A 154 11.41 4.48 -8.35
C SER A 154 10.09 3.75 -8.09
N GLU A 155 9.97 2.48 -8.50
CA GLU A 155 8.82 1.63 -8.19
C GLU A 155 8.55 1.54 -6.67
N THR A 156 9.58 1.21 -5.90
CA THR A 156 9.51 1.05 -4.43
C THR A 156 9.23 2.38 -3.73
N TYR A 157 9.80 3.48 -4.25
CA TYR A 157 9.53 4.82 -3.79
C TYR A 157 8.06 5.21 -4.02
N LEU A 158 7.57 5.11 -5.26
CA LEU A 158 6.20 5.50 -5.61
C LEU A 158 5.16 4.63 -4.89
N ARG A 159 5.41 3.32 -4.73
CA ARG A 159 4.55 2.44 -3.92
C ARG A 159 4.52 2.89 -2.46
N GLY A 160 5.66 3.33 -1.91
CA GLY A 160 5.76 3.89 -0.56
C GLY A 160 4.91 5.15 -0.39
N VAL A 161 4.97 6.09 -1.33
CA VAL A 161 4.15 7.32 -1.33
C VAL A 161 2.65 6.99 -1.40
N LEU A 162 2.26 6.03 -2.25
CA LEU A 162 0.87 5.58 -2.37
C LEU A 162 0.38 4.90 -1.10
N SER A 163 1.21 4.06 -0.48
CA SER A 163 0.90 3.38 0.78
C SER A 163 0.75 4.38 1.93
N ASP A 164 1.64 5.37 2.01
CA ASP A 164 1.57 6.46 2.99
C ASP A 164 0.27 7.27 2.84
N SER A 165 -0.09 7.61 1.60
CA SER A 165 -1.33 8.34 1.30
C SER A 165 -2.58 7.53 1.69
N ARG A 166 -2.60 6.24 1.38
CA ARG A 166 -3.67 5.31 1.78
C ARG A 166 -3.79 5.23 3.31
N ASP A 167 -2.68 5.09 4.00
CA ASP A 167 -2.65 4.91 5.45
C ASP A 167 -3.01 6.23 6.18
N ALA A 168 -2.61 7.38 5.65
CA ALA A 168 -3.03 8.70 6.11
C ALA A 168 -4.56 8.91 6.00
N GLN A 169 -5.14 8.49 4.87
CA GLN A 169 -6.60 8.52 4.70
C GLN A 169 -7.29 7.55 5.67
N ARG A 170 -6.74 6.34 5.83
CA ARG A 170 -7.29 5.32 6.72
C ARG A 170 -7.29 5.76 8.18
N VAL A 171 -6.18 6.30 8.68
CA VAL A 171 -6.11 6.80 10.07
C VAL A 171 -7.08 7.94 10.31
N THR A 172 -7.25 8.83 9.33
CA THR A 172 -8.21 9.93 9.42
C THR A 172 -9.65 9.41 9.50
N ALA A 173 -9.99 8.39 8.71
CA ALA A 173 -11.30 7.75 8.75
C ALA A 173 -11.55 7.03 10.09
N LEU A 174 -10.55 6.31 10.61
CA LEU A 174 -10.62 5.64 11.91
C LEU A 174 -10.78 6.64 13.06
N ALA A 175 -10.01 7.73 13.04
CA ALA A 175 -10.09 8.78 14.04
C ALA A 175 -11.46 9.48 14.05
N LYS A 176 -12.08 9.67 12.87
CA LYS A 176 -13.44 10.21 12.76
C LYS A 176 -14.50 9.25 13.31
N ALA A 177 -14.34 7.94 13.08
CA ALA A 177 -15.33 6.94 13.49
C ALA A 177 -15.24 6.60 14.99
N ASN A 178 -14.03 6.42 15.52
CA ASN A 178 -13.79 5.84 16.83
C ASN A 178 -13.15 6.82 17.83
N GLY A 179 -12.75 8.01 17.37
CA GLY A 179 -11.89 8.91 18.15
C GLY A 179 -10.42 8.45 18.16
N ILE A 180 -9.57 9.20 18.86
CA ILE A 180 -8.16 8.85 19.08
C ILE A 180 -7.99 8.55 20.56
N GLU A 181 -7.82 7.28 20.92
CA GLU A 181 -7.65 6.88 22.32
C GLU A 181 -6.26 7.26 22.87
N SER A 182 -5.20 6.96 22.12
CA SER A 182 -3.82 7.19 22.54
C SER A 182 -3.00 7.95 21.50
N THR A 183 -2.81 7.36 20.31
CA THR A 183 -2.05 7.98 19.23
C THR A 183 -2.70 7.66 17.88
N ALA A 184 -2.41 8.45 16.85
CA ALA A 184 -2.84 8.13 15.50
C ALA A 184 -2.21 6.81 15.00
N LEU A 185 -0.99 6.48 15.43
CA LEU A 185 -0.32 5.24 15.07
C LEU A 185 -1.02 4.00 15.65
N SER A 186 -1.51 4.06 16.89
CA SER A 186 -2.19 2.91 17.50
C SER A 186 -3.49 2.55 16.78
N LEU A 187 -4.18 3.53 16.17
CA LEU A 187 -5.32 3.24 15.30
C LEU A 187 -4.94 2.37 14.11
N LEU A 188 -3.79 2.63 13.47
CA LEU A 188 -3.31 1.82 12.35
C LEU A 188 -2.77 0.46 12.79
N LYS A 189 -2.15 0.37 13.97
CA LYS A 189 -1.65 -0.90 14.53
C LYS A 189 -2.77 -1.84 14.96
N ASN A 190 -3.90 -1.28 15.39
CA ASN A 190 -5.07 -2.06 15.81
C ASN A 190 -6.07 -2.29 14.67
N ASP A 191 -5.88 -1.66 13.50
CA ASP A 191 -6.75 -1.84 12.34
C ASP A 191 -6.36 -3.09 11.55
N PRO A 192 -7.24 -4.11 11.42
CA PRO A 192 -6.94 -5.29 10.64
C PRO A 192 -6.64 -4.97 9.18
N LYS A 193 -7.28 -3.94 8.61
CA LYS A 193 -7.09 -3.59 7.19
C LYS A 193 -5.64 -3.20 6.88
N THR A 194 -4.99 -2.46 7.78
CA THR A 194 -3.59 -2.03 7.60
C THR A 194 -2.63 -3.02 8.25
N GLN A 195 -2.72 -3.23 9.57
CA GLN A 195 -1.73 -4.04 10.28
C GLN A 195 -1.79 -5.52 9.88
N GLY A 196 -2.99 -6.07 9.65
CA GLY A 196 -3.14 -7.46 9.20
C GLY A 196 -2.48 -7.72 7.84
N ALA A 197 -2.60 -6.75 6.91
CA ALA A 197 -1.92 -6.82 5.61
C ALA A 197 -0.39 -6.78 5.74
N ARG A 198 0.13 -5.94 6.65
CA ARG A 198 1.58 -5.83 6.91
C ARG A 198 2.14 -7.10 7.55
N LEU A 199 1.45 -7.62 8.57
CA LEU A 199 1.81 -8.88 9.22
C LEU A 199 1.79 -10.04 8.22
N PHE A 200 0.77 -10.11 7.36
CA PHE A 200 0.73 -11.12 6.29
C PHE A 200 1.91 -10.98 5.32
N ALA A 201 2.23 -9.77 4.89
CA ALA A 201 3.36 -9.53 3.99
C ALA A 201 4.71 -9.91 4.60
N GLN A 202 4.88 -9.66 5.90
CA GLN A 202 6.12 -9.96 6.62
C GLN A 202 6.29 -11.46 6.91
N HIS A 203 5.20 -12.18 7.23
CA HIS A 203 5.28 -13.53 7.79
C HIS A 203 4.69 -14.63 6.90
N CYS A 204 3.76 -14.29 6.01
CA CYS A 204 3.00 -15.27 5.21
C CYS A 204 3.31 -15.19 3.71
N ALA A 205 3.64 -13.99 3.21
CA ALA A 205 3.83 -13.75 1.78
C ALA A 205 5.11 -14.38 1.17
N SER A 206 5.93 -15.05 1.97
CA SER A 206 7.01 -15.90 1.47
C SER A 206 6.47 -17.15 0.76
N CYS A 207 5.33 -17.68 1.23
CA CYS A 207 4.70 -18.88 0.65
C CYS A 207 3.36 -18.57 0.01
N HIS A 208 2.52 -17.79 0.70
CA HIS A 208 1.18 -17.43 0.25
C HIS A 208 1.17 -16.17 -0.61
N ARG A 209 0.12 -16.01 -1.41
CA ARG A 209 -0.23 -14.74 -2.06
C ARG A 209 -1.60 -14.27 -1.56
N TYR A 210 -1.89 -13.01 -1.81
CA TYR A 210 -3.21 -12.45 -1.66
C TYR A 210 -3.55 -11.74 -2.97
N GLY A 211 -4.39 -12.35 -3.77
CA GLY A 211 -4.80 -11.86 -5.08
C GLY A 211 -3.61 -11.75 -6.03
N GLY A 212 -2.66 -12.67 -5.95
CA GLY A 212 -1.42 -12.68 -6.76
C GLY A 212 -0.33 -11.70 -6.32
N HIS A 213 -0.50 -10.99 -5.20
CA HIS A 213 0.53 -10.11 -4.63
C HIS A 213 0.81 -10.45 -3.15
N ASP A 214 1.65 -9.67 -2.49
CA ASP A 214 2.11 -9.86 -1.09
C ASP A 214 1.12 -9.37 -0.01
N GLY A 215 -0.08 -8.92 -0.39
CA GLY A 215 -1.04 -8.28 0.50
C GLY A 215 -0.92 -6.75 0.64
N LEU A 216 0.18 -6.13 0.20
CA LEU A 216 0.43 -4.67 0.34
C LEU A 216 0.24 -3.85 -0.94
N ALA A 217 -0.28 -4.47 -2.00
CA ALA A 217 -0.57 -3.76 -3.23
C ALA A 217 -1.57 -2.61 -2.98
N VAL A 218 -1.36 -1.50 -3.69
CA VAL A 218 -2.31 -0.38 -3.70
C VAL A 218 -3.10 -0.43 -5.01
N GLU A 219 -4.42 -0.55 -4.91
CA GLU A 219 -5.32 -0.48 -6.06
C GLU A 219 -5.32 0.94 -6.62
N LEU A 220 -5.07 1.10 -7.91
CA LEU A 220 -4.96 2.41 -8.56
C LEU A 220 -6.16 2.72 -9.44
N ALA A 221 -6.52 1.78 -10.31
CA ALA A 221 -7.60 1.94 -11.25
C ALA A 221 -8.10 0.58 -11.72
N THR A 222 -9.40 0.49 -11.91
CA THR A 222 -10.10 -0.65 -12.49
C THR A 222 -10.67 -0.25 -13.85
N ASP A 223 -10.90 -1.23 -14.71
CA ASP A 223 -11.51 -1.02 -16.03
C ASP A 223 -10.76 -0.02 -16.94
N VAL A 224 -9.42 0.02 -16.87
CA VAL A 224 -8.61 0.97 -17.64
C VAL A 224 -8.35 0.45 -19.05
N THR A 225 -8.50 1.32 -20.05
CA THR A 225 -8.15 0.99 -21.44
C THR A 225 -6.64 0.95 -21.68
N LEU A 226 -6.20 0.23 -22.71
CA LEU A 226 -4.78 0.16 -23.06
C LEU A 226 -4.19 1.56 -23.39
N ASP A 227 -4.97 2.42 -24.04
CA ASP A 227 -4.55 3.79 -24.39
C ASP A 227 -4.40 4.68 -23.16
N ASP A 228 -5.31 4.56 -22.19
CA ASP A 228 -5.22 5.32 -20.94
C ASP A 228 -4.04 4.82 -20.10
N LEU A 229 -3.78 3.51 -20.10
CA LEU A 229 -2.60 2.94 -19.46
C LEU A 229 -1.32 3.49 -20.11
N ALA A 230 -1.26 3.56 -21.44
CA ALA A 230 -0.12 4.13 -22.17
C ALA A 230 0.10 5.60 -21.78
N LYS A 231 -0.94 6.42 -21.69
CA LYS A 231 -0.86 7.83 -21.25
C LYS A 231 -0.35 7.95 -19.81
N ARG A 232 -0.82 7.11 -18.90
CA ARG A 232 -0.44 7.14 -17.46
C ARG A 232 1.00 6.70 -17.22
N THR A 233 1.55 5.84 -18.09
CA THR A 233 2.98 5.45 -18.03
C THR A 233 3.93 6.47 -18.64
N GLY A 234 3.39 7.47 -19.36
CA GLY A 234 4.16 8.53 -20.00
C GLY A 234 5.01 9.31 -19.00
N MET A 235 6.18 9.75 -19.45
CA MET A 235 7.13 10.50 -18.62
C MET A 235 6.50 11.77 -18.05
N THR A 236 5.76 12.53 -18.86
CA THR A 236 5.06 13.75 -18.41
C THR A 236 4.07 13.47 -17.28
N SER A 237 3.28 12.41 -17.40
CA SER A 237 2.32 11.96 -16.37
C SER A 237 3.04 11.59 -15.08
N ARG A 238 4.13 10.81 -15.15
CA ARG A 238 4.94 10.44 -13.98
C ARG A 238 5.58 11.64 -13.28
N PHE A 239 5.92 12.70 -14.01
CA PHE A 239 6.48 13.91 -13.43
C PHE A 239 5.43 14.86 -12.86
N LEU A 240 4.23 14.95 -13.42
CA LEU A 240 3.29 16.03 -13.11
C LEU A 240 2.02 15.57 -12.42
N SER A 241 1.71 14.27 -12.44
CA SER A 241 0.42 13.75 -12.01
C SER A 241 0.55 12.70 -10.91
N SER A 242 -0.43 12.69 -10.01
CA SER A 242 -0.61 11.69 -8.97
C SER A 242 -1.27 10.40 -9.46
N ASP A 243 -1.82 10.38 -10.68
CA ASP A 243 -2.45 9.21 -11.31
C ASP A 243 -1.48 8.36 -12.16
N ALA A 244 -0.19 8.70 -12.09
CA ALA A 244 0.84 8.05 -12.87
C ALA A 244 0.97 6.56 -12.54
N VAL A 245 1.23 5.76 -13.57
CA VAL A 245 1.43 4.31 -13.45
C VAL A 245 2.89 3.98 -13.77
N HIS A 246 3.58 3.31 -12.84
CA HIS A 246 4.92 2.82 -13.10
C HIS A 246 4.89 1.67 -14.12
N PRO A 247 5.77 1.63 -15.13
CA PRO A 247 5.77 0.57 -16.15
C PRO A 247 6.01 -0.85 -15.62
N ASP A 248 6.66 -0.97 -14.46
CA ASP A 248 6.95 -2.25 -13.81
C ASP A 248 5.87 -2.70 -12.81
N TRP A 249 4.89 -1.84 -12.53
CA TRP A 249 3.71 -2.23 -11.76
C TRP A 249 2.87 -3.24 -12.53
N LEU A 250 1.89 -3.81 -11.83
CA LEU A 250 1.16 -4.97 -12.30
C LEU A 250 -0.20 -4.59 -12.87
N ALA A 251 -0.54 -5.19 -14.00
CA ALA A 251 -1.84 -5.12 -14.64
C ALA A 251 -2.39 -6.53 -14.93
N ARG A 252 -3.70 -6.66 -14.83
CA ARG A 252 -4.45 -7.89 -15.13
C ARG A 252 -5.75 -7.53 -15.84
N LYS A 253 -6.24 -8.41 -16.73
CA LYS A 253 -7.52 -8.20 -17.40
C LYS A 253 -8.66 -8.16 -16.38
N THR A 254 -9.52 -7.16 -16.46
CA THR A 254 -10.57 -6.96 -15.45
C THR A 254 -11.54 -8.14 -15.43
N GLY A 255 -11.93 -8.54 -14.22
CA GLY A 255 -12.84 -9.67 -13.99
C GLY A 255 -12.23 -11.06 -14.16
N THR A 256 -10.93 -11.16 -14.51
CA THR A 256 -10.23 -12.44 -14.67
C THR A 256 -9.44 -12.83 -13.43
N GLN A 257 -9.08 -14.12 -13.33
CA GLN A 257 -8.08 -14.63 -12.39
C GLN A 257 -6.71 -14.83 -13.05
N ASP A 258 -6.47 -14.16 -14.19
CA ASP A 258 -5.20 -14.26 -14.91
C ASP A 258 -4.03 -13.81 -14.02
N GLU A 259 -2.82 -14.25 -14.37
CA GLU A 259 -1.62 -13.83 -13.67
C GLU A 259 -1.36 -12.32 -13.88
N TRP A 260 -0.95 -11.64 -12.81
CA TRP A 260 -0.51 -10.26 -12.88
C TRP A 260 0.74 -10.13 -13.73
N ARG A 261 0.74 -9.16 -14.64
CA ARG A 261 1.86 -8.93 -15.57
C ARG A 261 2.32 -7.49 -15.48
N PRO A 262 3.63 -7.21 -15.67
CA PRO A 262 4.11 -5.84 -15.72
C PRO A 262 3.38 -5.03 -16.79
N VAL A 263 2.99 -3.80 -16.47
CA VAL A 263 2.27 -2.89 -17.38
C VAL A 263 2.99 -2.75 -18.71
N LYS A 264 4.33 -2.62 -18.70
CA LYS A 264 5.15 -2.58 -19.91
C LYS A 264 4.96 -3.80 -20.82
N SER A 265 4.73 -4.98 -20.24
CA SER A 265 4.54 -6.22 -21.00
C SER A 265 3.16 -6.27 -21.65
N VAL A 266 2.13 -5.79 -20.94
CA VAL A 266 0.76 -5.64 -21.45
C VAL A 266 0.72 -4.66 -22.62
N LEU A 267 1.38 -3.50 -22.46
CA LEU A 267 1.52 -2.48 -23.51
C LEU A 267 2.27 -3.01 -24.74
N LYS A 268 3.39 -3.73 -24.53
CA LYS A 268 4.17 -4.32 -25.62
C LYS A 268 3.38 -5.40 -26.38
N ALA A 269 2.59 -6.20 -25.66
CA ALA A 269 1.76 -7.25 -26.23
C ALA A 269 0.51 -6.73 -26.95
N LYS A 270 0.15 -5.45 -26.77
CA LYS A 270 -1.10 -4.85 -27.26
C LYS A 270 -2.33 -5.68 -26.91
N ALA A 271 -2.36 -6.17 -25.67
CA ALA A 271 -3.44 -7.04 -25.22
C ALA A 271 -4.79 -6.31 -25.21
N GLU A 272 -5.84 -7.01 -25.63
CA GLU A 272 -7.20 -6.47 -25.73
C GLU A 272 -7.96 -6.56 -24.40
N GLY A 273 -8.77 -5.53 -24.13
CA GLY A 273 -9.71 -5.47 -23.02
C GLY A 273 -9.37 -4.44 -21.95
N PRO A 274 -10.27 -4.27 -20.96
CA PRO A 274 -10.00 -3.45 -19.79
C PRO A 274 -9.02 -4.14 -18.83
N PHE A 275 -8.22 -3.33 -18.14
CA PHE A 275 -7.23 -3.79 -17.17
C PHE A 275 -7.44 -3.17 -15.79
N ASP A 276 -7.29 -4.00 -14.77
CA ASP A 276 -7.08 -3.57 -13.38
C ASP A 276 -5.59 -3.33 -13.17
N VAL A 277 -5.24 -2.28 -12.43
CA VAL A 277 -3.85 -1.88 -12.18
C VAL A 277 -3.59 -1.73 -10.69
N ILE A 278 -2.51 -2.33 -10.23
CA ILE A 278 -2.05 -2.24 -8.85
C ILE A 278 -0.61 -1.75 -8.77
N ALA A 279 -0.32 -0.87 -7.81
CA ALA A 279 1.05 -0.57 -7.40
C ALA A 279 1.55 -1.70 -6.49
N SER A 280 2.27 -2.64 -7.08
CA SER A 280 2.92 -3.74 -6.38
C SER A 280 4.21 -4.12 -7.11
N VAL A 281 5.19 -4.58 -6.34
CA VAL A 281 6.44 -5.11 -6.89
C VAL A 281 6.19 -6.49 -7.47
N SER A 282 6.72 -6.74 -8.67
CA SER A 282 6.65 -8.06 -9.29
C SER A 282 7.23 -9.11 -8.32
N PRO A 283 6.52 -10.23 -8.05
CA PRO A 283 7.02 -11.23 -7.13
C PRO A 283 8.34 -11.82 -7.64
N LEU A 284 9.35 -11.90 -6.76
CA LEU A 284 10.66 -12.49 -7.10
C LEU A 284 10.55 -14.01 -7.29
N GLU A 285 9.66 -14.67 -6.56
CA GLU A 285 9.47 -16.12 -6.58
C GLU A 285 7.98 -16.49 -6.70
N LYS A 286 7.74 -17.61 -7.40
CA LYS A 286 6.40 -18.18 -7.54
C LYS A 286 5.86 -18.58 -6.17
N ALA A 287 4.56 -18.38 -5.99
CA ALA A 287 3.88 -18.83 -4.79
C ALA A 287 4.06 -20.34 -4.62
N SER A 288 4.45 -20.75 -3.43
CA SER A 288 4.58 -22.17 -3.08
C SER A 288 3.35 -22.68 -2.34
N ALA A 289 2.50 -21.80 -1.82
CA ALA A 289 1.26 -22.13 -1.12
C ALA A 289 0.06 -21.39 -1.73
N PRO A 290 -1.19 -21.77 -1.38
CA PRO A 290 -2.39 -21.18 -1.96
C PRO A 290 -2.46 -19.65 -1.84
N ASP A 291 -3.05 -19.00 -2.83
CA ASP A 291 -3.41 -17.58 -2.78
C ASP A 291 -4.66 -17.40 -1.93
N LEU A 292 -4.56 -16.78 -0.77
CA LEU A 292 -5.65 -16.72 0.22
C LEU A 292 -6.73 -15.66 -0.08
N LYS A 293 -6.72 -15.01 -1.24
CA LYS A 293 -7.77 -14.03 -1.59
C LYS A 293 -9.13 -14.71 -1.74
N GLY A 294 -10.03 -14.33 -0.85
CA GLY A 294 -11.39 -14.86 -0.81
C GLY A 294 -11.47 -16.24 -0.16
N PHE A 295 -10.48 -16.61 0.66
CA PHE A 295 -10.48 -17.85 1.43
C PHE A 295 -11.83 -18.10 2.11
N ALA A 296 -12.31 -19.35 2.01
CA ALA A 296 -13.59 -19.83 2.53
C ALA A 296 -14.87 -19.22 1.93
N SER A 297 -14.77 -18.35 0.91
CA SER A 297 -15.94 -17.92 0.13
C SER A 297 -16.52 -19.06 -0.71
N ARG A 298 -17.79 -18.94 -1.14
CA ARG A 298 -18.44 -19.94 -2.01
C ARG A 298 -17.63 -20.23 -3.29
N ARG A 299 -17.02 -19.21 -3.89
CA ARG A 299 -16.14 -19.38 -5.06
C ARG A 299 -14.87 -20.15 -4.70
N TRP A 300 -14.25 -19.83 -3.56
CA TRP A 300 -13.05 -20.52 -3.08
C TRP A 300 -13.29 -22.01 -2.90
N ILE A 301 -14.39 -22.38 -2.23
CA ILE A 301 -14.71 -23.78 -1.97
C ILE A 301 -15.08 -24.52 -3.25
N ARG A 302 -15.85 -23.88 -4.15
CA ARG A 302 -16.16 -24.45 -5.46
C ARG A 302 -14.90 -24.78 -6.26
N ASP A 303 -14.00 -23.80 -6.38
CA ASP A 303 -12.76 -23.99 -7.13
C ASP A 303 -11.84 -24.99 -6.40
N LEU A 304 -11.87 -25.06 -5.07
CA LEU A 304 -11.10 -26.05 -4.31
C LEU A 304 -11.60 -27.49 -4.56
N LEU A 305 -12.89 -27.68 -4.78
CA LEU A 305 -13.49 -28.98 -5.08
C LEU A 305 -13.47 -29.32 -6.58
N ASP A 306 -12.96 -28.42 -7.42
CA ASP A 306 -12.67 -28.71 -8.82
C ASP A 306 -11.27 -29.35 -8.97
N PRO A 307 -11.17 -30.57 -9.56
CA PRO A 307 -9.89 -31.28 -9.65
C PRO A 307 -8.79 -30.55 -10.41
N ASP A 308 -9.14 -29.77 -11.44
CA ASP A 308 -8.17 -29.06 -12.27
C ASP A 308 -7.70 -27.77 -11.58
N GLN A 309 -8.63 -27.05 -10.94
CA GLN A 309 -8.31 -25.88 -10.13
C GLN A 309 -7.50 -26.25 -8.88
N TYR A 310 -7.80 -27.37 -8.21
CA TYR A 310 -7.07 -27.84 -7.02
C TYR A 310 -5.56 -27.93 -7.26
N LEU A 311 -5.14 -28.40 -8.44
CA LEU A 311 -3.74 -28.53 -8.86
C LEU A 311 -3.12 -27.23 -9.38
N SER A 312 -3.88 -26.16 -9.52
CA SER A 312 -3.35 -24.87 -9.96
C SER A 312 -2.47 -24.23 -8.89
N ALA A 313 -1.62 -23.29 -9.31
CA ALA A 313 -0.78 -22.50 -8.41
C ALA A 313 -1.59 -21.58 -7.45
N ARG A 314 -2.86 -21.32 -7.77
CA ARG A 314 -3.77 -20.53 -6.91
C ARG A 314 -4.19 -21.33 -5.68
N TYR A 315 -4.30 -22.65 -5.80
CA TYR A 315 -4.76 -23.55 -4.74
C TYR A 315 -3.58 -24.44 -4.29
N PHE A 316 -3.74 -25.76 -4.25
CA PHE A 316 -2.80 -26.67 -3.60
C PHE A 316 -1.70 -27.22 -4.53
N GLY A 317 -1.64 -26.79 -5.79
CA GLY A 317 -0.68 -27.29 -6.79
C GLY A 317 0.80 -27.16 -6.42
N GLY A 318 1.16 -26.14 -5.64
CA GLY A 318 2.53 -25.89 -5.16
C GLY A 318 2.90 -26.62 -3.86
N THR A 319 1.96 -27.37 -3.28
CA THR A 319 2.10 -27.99 -1.96
C THR A 319 2.19 -29.51 -2.04
N ALA A 320 2.58 -30.16 -0.95
CA ALA A 320 2.52 -31.62 -0.80
C ALA A 320 1.09 -32.18 -0.99
N HIS A 321 0.04 -31.37 -0.76
CA HIS A 321 -1.36 -31.79 -0.84
C HIS A 321 -1.81 -32.12 -2.27
N ARG A 322 -1.11 -31.63 -3.31
CA ARG A 322 -1.36 -32.02 -4.71
C ARG A 322 -1.33 -33.54 -4.91
N ASP A 323 -0.54 -34.22 -4.08
CA ASP A 323 -0.29 -35.65 -4.11
C ASP A 323 -1.00 -36.41 -2.97
N GLY A 324 -1.82 -35.71 -2.19
CA GLY A 324 -2.53 -36.23 -1.01
C GLY A 324 -3.80 -37.02 -1.34
N ALA A 325 -4.38 -37.62 -0.30
CA ALA A 325 -5.60 -38.42 -0.39
C ALA A 325 -6.80 -37.63 -0.92
N MET A 326 -6.95 -36.36 -0.52
CA MET A 326 -8.02 -35.48 -1.02
C MET A 326 -8.03 -35.40 -2.55
N TYR A 327 -6.88 -35.12 -3.17
CA TYR A 327 -6.80 -35.10 -4.64
C TYR A 327 -6.91 -36.50 -5.24
N LYS A 328 -6.06 -37.44 -4.81
CA LYS A 328 -5.92 -38.74 -5.47
C LYS A 328 -7.13 -39.65 -5.30
N LYS A 329 -7.78 -39.65 -4.13
CA LYS A 329 -8.88 -40.56 -3.79
C LYS A 329 -10.25 -39.93 -4.00
N PHE A 330 -10.43 -38.64 -3.67
CA PHE A 330 -11.73 -37.98 -3.77
C PHE A 330 -11.87 -37.21 -5.10
N LEU A 331 -11.10 -36.15 -5.31
CA LEU A 331 -11.27 -35.27 -6.48
C LEU A 331 -11.05 -36.00 -7.82
N ASN A 332 -9.91 -36.66 -7.97
CA ASN A 332 -9.52 -37.26 -9.24
C ASN A 332 -10.28 -38.56 -9.56
N ARG A 333 -10.71 -39.33 -8.55
CA ARG A 333 -11.38 -40.63 -8.75
C ARG A 333 -12.90 -40.56 -8.65
N LYS A 334 -13.45 -39.76 -7.74
CA LYS A 334 -14.90 -39.58 -7.53
C LYS A 334 -15.41 -38.36 -8.30
N VAL A 335 -15.01 -37.14 -7.91
CA VAL A 335 -15.60 -35.89 -8.43
C VAL A 335 -15.51 -35.74 -9.95
N ARG A 336 -14.40 -36.16 -10.58
CA ARG A 336 -14.29 -36.14 -12.06
C ARG A 336 -15.38 -36.95 -12.78
N LYS A 337 -15.95 -37.96 -12.12
CA LYS A 337 -16.95 -38.87 -12.66
C LYS A 337 -18.37 -38.53 -12.24
N TYR A 338 -18.55 -37.49 -11.40
CA TYR A 338 -19.86 -37.10 -10.94
C TYR A 338 -20.78 -36.73 -12.10
N ASP A 339 -22.00 -37.25 -12.04
CA ASP A 339 -23.07 -36.86 -12.93
C ASP A 339 -23.63 -35.47 -12.55
N ALA A 340 -24.73 -35.06 -13.21
CA ALA A 340 -25.32 -33.75 -12.97
C ALA A 340 -25.94 -33.61 -11.57
N ASP A 341 -26.49 -34.70 -11.03
CA ASP A 341 -27.18 -34.70 -9.74
C ASP A 341 -26.14 -34.71 -8.61
N GLU A 342 -25.09 -35.52 -8.74
CA GLU A 342 -23.94 -35.52 -7.81
C GLU A 342 -23.22 -34.17 -7.78
N LYS A 343 -23.09 -33.49 -8.93
CA LYS A 343 -22.55 -32.13 -8.97
C LYS A 343 -23.47 -31.11 -8.31
N ALA A 344 -24.79 -31.27 -8.44
CA ALA A 344 -25.74 -30.41 -7.75
C ALA A 344 -25.67 -30.60 -6.23
N MET A 345 -25.53 -31.84 -5.75
CA MET A 345 -25.28 -32.14 -4.33
C MET A 345 -23.96 -31.51 -3.84
N LEU A 346 -22.89 -31.64 -4.63
CA LEU A 346 -21.59 -31.03 -4.32
C LEU A 346 -21.68 -29.50 -4.22
N GLU A 347 -22.47 -28.84 -5.08
CA GLU A 347 -22.71 -27.40 -4.99
C GLU A 347 -23.46 -27.01 -3.71
N LEU A 348 -24.38 -27.84 -3.20
CA LEU A 348 -25.00 -27.60 -1.89
C LEU A 348 -23.96 -27.72 -0.76
N VAL A 349 -23.07 -28.71 -0.83
CA VAL A 349 -21.94 -28.85 0.11
C VAL A 349 -21.02 -27.62 0.08
N VAL A 350 -20.76 -27.04 -1.10
CA VAL A 350 -20.01 -25.78 -1.25
C VAL A 350 -20.68 -24.65 -0.47
N LEU A 351 -22.01 -24.54 -0.53
CA LEU A 351 -22.76 -23.53 0.22
C LEU A 351 -22.64 -23.76 1.73
N ALA A 352 -22.81 -25.01 2.18
CA ALA A 352 -22.72 -25.39 3.57
C ALA A 352 -21.33 -25.08 4.16
N LEU A 353 -20.27 -25.54 3.52
CA LEU A 353 -18.91 -25.35 4.01
C LEU A 353 -18.47 -23.88 3.98
N SER A 354 -18.95 -23.11 3.00
CA SER A 354 -18.69 -21.66 2.98
C SER A 354 -19.45 -20.92 4.09
N ALA A 355 -20.65 -21.38 4.46
CA ALA A 355 -21.45 -20.78 5.53
C ALA A 355 -20.80 -20.95 6.91
N GLU A 356 -20.05 -22.04 7.14
CA GLU A 356 -19.24 -22.25 8.35
C GLU A 356 -18.28 -21.08 8.65
N ALA A 357 -17.81 -20.41 7.59
CA ALA A 357 -16.91 -19.27 7.73
C ALA A 357 -17.61 -18.04 8.31
N LYS A 358 -18.94 -17.91 8.21
CA LYS A 358 -19.69 -16.74 8.71
C LYS A 358 -19.06 -15.41 8.25
N LEU A 359 -18.77 -15.30 6.95
CA LEU A 359 -18.15 -14.10 6.37
C LEU A 359 -19.18 -12.95 6.31
N LEU A 360 -18.79 -11.76 6.76
CA LEU A 360 -19.67 -10.58 6.75
C LEU A 360 -20.14 -10.22 5.33
N SER A 361 -19.30 -10.46 4.33
CA SER A 361 -19.57 -10.14 2.92
C SER A 361 -20.67 -10.98 2.28
N GLN A 362 -21.01 -12.15 2.83
CA GLN A 362 -21.99 -13.07 2.26
C GLN A 362 -23.18 -13.35 3.19
N THR A 363 -23.26 -12.68 4.34
CA THR A 363 -24.29 -12.92 5.38
C THR A 363 -25.72 -12.89 4.82
N GLU A 364 -26.04 -11.95 3.94
CA GLU A 364 -27.40 -11.85 3.37
C GLU A 364 -27.70 -12.98 2.38
N VAL A 365 -26.71 -13.44 1.63
CA VAL A 365 -26.87 -14.58 0.69
C VAL A 365 -26.97 -15.89 1.47
N ASP A 366 -26.23 -16.03 2.57
CA ASP A 366 -26.33 -17.20 3.44
C ASP A 366 -27.69 -17.28 4.14
N LYS A 367 -28.26 -16.13 4.56
CA LYS A 367 -29.65 -16.08 5.06
C LYS A 367 -30.66 -16.50 3.99
N ALA A 368 -30.49 -16.03 2.76
CA ALA A 368 -31.40 -16.36 1.65
C ALA A 368 -31.34 -17.85 1.26
N ASP A 369 -30.16 -18.47 1.37
CA ASP A 369 -29.93 -19.87 1.01
C ASP A 369 -29.94 -20.81 2.23
N ALA A 370 -30.53 -20.41 3.37
CA ALA A 370 -30.52 -21.19 4.62
C ALA A 370 -30.99 -22.65 4.44
N ASP A 371 -32.04 -22.87 3.66
CA ASP A 371 -32.55 -24.23 3.39
C ASP A 371 -31.57 -25.06 2.54
N LYS A 372 -30.89 -24.44 1.59
CA LYS A 372 -29.87 -25.10 0.76
C LYS A 372 -28.62 -25.42 1.56
N ILE A 373 -28.24 -24.52 2.48
CA ILE A 373 -27.13 -24.75 3.42
C ILE A 373 -27.43 -25.97 4.28
N LYS A 374 -28.66 -26.09 4.80
CA LYS A 374 -29.08 -27.26 5.57
C LYS A 374 -28.99 -28.54 4.75
N GLN A 375 -29.53 -28.56 3.53
CA GLN A 375 -29.42 -29.71 2.62
C GLN A 375 -27.95 -30.04 2.30
N GLY A 376 -27.11 -29.02 2.14
CA GLY A 376 -25.68 -29.20 1.92
C GLY A 376 -24.95 -29.84 3.11
N ILE A 377 -25.37 -29.55 4.35
CA ILE A 377 -24.87 -30.23 5.54
C ILE A 377 -25.29 -31.70 5.53
N ASP A 378 -26.55 -31.99 5.21
CA ASP A 378 -27.05 -33.36 5.12
C ASP A 378 -26.24 -34.15 4.07
N HIS A 379 -26.04 -33.60 2.86
CA HIS A 379 -25.21 -34.23 1.82
C HIS A 379 -23.72 -34.37 2.19
N LEU A 380 -23.17 -33.45 3.00
CA LEU A 380 -21.78 -33.52 3.48
C LEU A 380 -21.58 -34.74 4.39
N ILE A 381 -22.58 -35.04 5.22
CA ILE A 381 -22.56 -36.13 6.20
C ILE A 381 -22.95 -37.46 5.55
N ASP A 382 -24.06 -37.51 4.83
CA ASP A 382 -24.71 -38.77 4.46
C ASP A 382 -24.39 -39.26 3.04
N ASP A 383 -24.21 -38.36 2.06
CA ASP A 383 -24.19 -38.75 0.64
C ASP A 383 -22.80 -38.66 0.00
N ILE A 384 -22.11 -37.52 0.14
CA ILE A 384 -20.81 -37.27 -0.51
C ILE A 384 -19.67 -37.97 0.24
N GLY A 385 -19.88 -38.31 1.52
CA GLY A 385 -18.91 -39.00 2.38
C GLY A 385 -17.71 -38.12 2.72
N CYS A 386 -17.90 -36.81 2.87
CA CYS A 386 -16.82 -35.92 3.32
C CYS A 386 -16.36 -36.30 4.73
N VAL A 387 -17.30 -36.71 5.58
CA VAL A 387 -17.05 -37.13 6.97
C VAL A 387 -16.30 -38.46 7.09
N ASP A 388 -16.18 -39.24 6.00
CA ASP A 388 -15.33 -40.44 5.97
C ASP A 388 -13.85 -40.12 6.21
N CYS A 389 -13.44 -38.87 5.96
CA CYS A 389 -12.07 -38.42 6.10
C CYS A 389 -11.92 -37.14 6.95
N HIS A 390 -13.00 -36.39 7.17
CA HIS A 390 -12.98 -35.11 7.87
C HIS A 390 -13.89 -35.10 9.09
N ALA A 391 -13.42 -34.55 10.21
CA ALA A 391 -14.31 -34.24 11.33
C ALA A 391 -15.29 -33.11 10.95
N PHE A 392 -16.56 -33.24 11.36
CA PHE A 392 -17.56 -32.18 11.23
C PHE A 392 -18.59 -32.26 12.37
N GLY A 393 -18.78 -31.16 13.09
CA GLY A 393 -19.64 -31.07 14.27
C GLY A 393 -18.96 -31.62 15.52
N GLU A 394 -18.78 -32.94 15.59
CA GLU A 394 -18.04 -33.59 16.67
C GLU A 394 -16.57 -33.78 16.30
N PRO A 395 -15.62 -33.49 17.21
CA PRO A 395 -14.20 -33.71 16.94
C PRO A 395 -13.90 -35.20 16.77
N ASP A 396 -13.26 -35.55 15.65
CA ASP A 396 -12.72 -36.88 15.40
C ASP A 396 -11.17 -36.80 15.38
N PRO A 397 -10.47 -37.36 16.38
CA PRO A 397 -9.01 -37.35 16.43
C PRO A 397 -8.36 -38.31 15.44
N ASP A 398 -9.12 -39.24 14.86
CA ASP A 398 -8.65 -40.26 13.91
C ASP A 398 -8.95 -39.87 12.46
N ALA A 399 -9.55 -38.69 12.23
CA ALA A 399 -9.80 -38.15 10.90
C ALA A 399 -8.48 -37.90 10.13
N ASP A 400 -8.41 -38.38 8.89
CA ASP A 400 -7.25 -38.20 7.98
C ASP A 400 -7.08 -36.73 7.50
N GLY A 401 -8.15 -35.94 7.53
CA GLY A 401 -8.23 -34.57 7.04
C GLY A 401 -8.56 -33.53 8.12
N PRO A 402 -8.39 -32.23 7.82
CA PRO A 402 -8.67 -31.16 8.77
C PRO A 402 -10.15 -31.13 9.17
N ASP A 403 -10.39 -30.75 10.43
CA ASP A 403 -11.71 -30.48 10.99
C ASP A 403 -12.39 -29.34 10.22
N LEU A 404 -13.54 -29.67 9.64
CA LEU A 404 -14.35 -28.76 8.82
C LEU A 404 -15.33 -27.93 9.68
N THR A 405 -15.44 -28.23 10.98
CA THR A 405 -16.30 -27.49 11.90
C THR A 405 -15.82 -26.04 12.00
N GLY A 406 -16.67 -25.09 11.63
CA GLY A 406 -16.30 -23.68 11.59
C GLY A 406 -15.20 -23.37 10.57
N TYR A 407 -15.05 -24.17 9.50
CA TYR A 407 -14.04 -23.97 8.45
C TYR A 407 -14.04 -22.51 7.97
N GLY A 408 -12.87 -21.87 7.99
CA GLY A 408 -12.70 -20.48 7.56
C GLY A 408 -13.29 -19.42 8.50
N SER A 409 -13.88 -19.82 9.63
CA SER A 409 -14.29 -18.89 10.69
C SER A 409 -13.08 -18.18 11.28
N ARG A 410 -13.32 -17.05 11.96
CA ARG A 410 -12.25 -16.29 12.62
C ARG A 410 -11.41 -17.17 13.55
N GLN A 411 -12.07 -17.98 14.39
CA GLN A 411 -11.37 -18.86 15.32
C GLN A 411 -10.60 -19.97 14.61
N TRP A 412 -11.19 -20.56 13.56
CA TRP A 412 -10.52 -21.59 12.76
C TRP A 412 -9.22 -21.08 12.13
N ILE A 413 -9.23 -19.86 11.57
CA ILE A 413 -8.01 -19.25 10.99
C ILE A 413 -6.98 -18.95 12.08
N ILE A 414 -7.41 -18.42 13.24
CA ILE A 414 -6.52 -18.17 14.38
C ILE A 414 -5.86 -19.47 14.82
N ASP A 415 -6.64 -20.53 15.00
CA ASP A 415 -6.14 -21.82 15.47
C ASP A 415 -5.17 -22.45 14.45
N MET A 416 -5.49 -22.36 13.15
CA MET A 416 -4.62 -22.84 12.06
C MET A 416 -3.27 -22.08 12.03
N VAL A 417 -3.29 -20.75 12.14
CA VAL A 417 -2.05 -19.95 12.16
C VAL A 417 -1.27 -20.18 13.46
N LYS A 418 -1.97 -20.38 14.58
CA LYS A 418 -1.38 -20.62 15.89
C LYS A 418 -0.64 -21.96 15.93
N ASN A 419 -1.28 -23.03 15.44
CA ASN A 419 -0.73 -24.37 15.40
C ASN A 419 -1.30 -25.22 14.24
N PRO A 420 -0.70 -25.19 13.03
CA PRO A 420 -1.16 -26.00 11.90
C PRO A 420 -0.90 -27.50 12.10
N GLU A 421 -0.01 -27.88 13.03
CA GLU A 421 0.31 -29.26 13.41
C GLU A 421 -0.62 -29.79 14.51
N HIS A 422 -1.66 -29.04 14.89
CA HIS A 422 -2.67 -29.52 15.82
C HIS A 422 -3.45 -30.69 15.20
N LYS A 423 -3.93 -31.63 16.04
CA LYS A 423 -4.74 -32.79 15.61
C LYS A 423 -5.97 -32.45 14.77
N LYS A 424 -6.48 -31.22 14.88
CA LYS A 424 -7.62 -30.71 14.11
C LYS A 424 -7.26 -30.31 12.67
N PHE A 425 -5.98 -30.28 12.30
CA PHE A 425 -5.52 -29.73 11.03
C PHE A 425 -4.61 -30.72 10.31
N TYR A 426 -3.29 -30.52 10.36
CA TYR A 426 -2.31 -31.31 9.64
C TYR A 426 -1.21 -31.81 10.58
N PRO A 427 -1.52 -32.71 11.53
CA PRO A 427 -0.54 -33.18 12.52
C PRO A 427 0.69 -33.83 11.89
N ASP A 428 0.47 -34.72 10.92
CA ASP A 428 1.56 -35.46 10.25
C ASP A 428 1.83 -34.99 8.81
N ASN A 429 0.98 -34.10 8.28
CA ASN A 429 0.99 -33.68 6.88
C ASN A 429 1.09 -32.15 6.69
N ASN A 430 1.57 -31.43 7.71
CA ASN A 430 1.89 -30.01 7.57
C ASN A 430 3.11 -29.87 6.63
N ASP A 431 2.92 -29.29 5.44
CA ASP A 431 3.97 -29.17 4.42
C ASP A 431 5.17 -28.36 4.95
N ARG A 432 4.92 -27.10 5.32
CA ARG A 432 5.98 -26.16 5.73
C ARG A 432 5.48 -24.96 6.52
N MET A 433 4.22 -24.96 6.97
CA MET A 433 3.64 -23.81 7.66
C MET A 433 4.16 -23.76 9.11
N PRO A 434 4.82 -22.66 9.55
CA PRO A 434 5.26 -22.55 10.93
C PRO A 434 4.09 -22.46 11.91
N ALA A 435 4.21 -23.09 13.08
CA ALA A 435 3.30 -22.85 14.20
C ALA A 435 3.60 -21.49 14.85
N PHE A 436 3.04 -20.41 14.31
CA PHE A 436 3.41 -19.03 14.68
C PHE A 436 3.18 -18.71 16.16
N GLY A 437 2.07 -19.17 16.73
CA GLY A 437 1.76 -18.91 18.13
C GLY A 437 2.53 -19.82 19.09
N VAL A 438 2.72 -21.11 18.74
CA VAL A 438 3.52 -22.03 19.56
C VAL A 438 4.99 -21.61 19.59
N LYS A 439 5.54 -21.19 18.44
CA LYS A 439 6.92 -20.69 18.31
C LYS A 439 7.08 -19.23 18.77
N LYS A 440 6.01 -18.57 19.20
CA LYS A 440 5.99 -17.15 19.63
C LYS A 440 6.57 -16.19 18.59
N ILE A 441 6.37 -16.50 17.31
CA ILE A 441 6.74 -15.61 16.20
C ILE A 441 5.75 -14.44 16.13
N LEU A 442 4.47 -14.73 16.41
CA LEU A 442 3.39 -13.75 16.47
C LEU A 442 2.63 -13.89 17.78
N THR A 443 2.11 -12.78 18.28
CA THR A 443 1.18 -12.74 19.41
C THR A 443 -0.24 -13.13 18.98
N ASP A 444 -1.08 -13.54 19.93
CA ASP A 444 -2.48 -13.87 19.66
C ASP A 444 -3.25 -12.68 19.05
N ALA A 445 -2.90 -11.45 19.42
CA ALA A 445 -3.49 -10.23 18.86
C ALA A 445 -3.12 -10.04 17.38
N GLU A 446 -1.84 -10.21 17.04
CA GLU A 446 -1.34 -10.12 15.65
C GLU A 446 -1.93 -11.20 14.76
N ILE A 447 -2.04 -12.43 15.26
CA ILE A 447 -2.70 -13.54 14.54
C ILE A 447 -4.18 -13.19 14.29
N GLY A 448 -4.85 -12.59 15.28
CA GLY A 448 -6.22 -12.08 15.13
C GLY A 448 -6.35 -11.05 14.01
N LEU A 449 -5.42 -10.09 13.92
CA LEU A 449 -5.41 -9.08 12.85
C LEU A 449 -5.23 -9.68 11.46
N ILE A 450 -4.39 -10.72 11.31
CA ILE A 450 -4.24 -11.46 10.05
C ILE A 450 -5.56 -12.16 9.69
N ALA A 451 -6.20 -12.83 10.66
CA ALA A 451 -7.47 -13.53 10.44
C ALA A 451 -8.57 -12.56 10.00
N ASP A 452 -8.72 -11.43 10.71
CA ASP A 452 -9.70 -10.39 10.40
C ASP A 452 -9.43 -9.77 9.02
N TRP A 453 -8.17 -9.56 8.66
CA TRP A 453 -7.79 -9.06 7.33
C TRP A 453 -8.14 -10.03 6.20
N LEU A 454 -7.80 -11.32 6.34
CA LEU A 454 -8.10 -12.35 5.34
C LEU A 454 -9.61 -12.49 5.11
N ARG A 455 -10.39 -12.39 6.17
CA ARG A 455 -11.86 -12.47 6.14
C ARG A 455 -12.53 -11.21 5.61
N GLY A 456 -11.82 -10.07 5.61
CA GLY A 456 -12.41 -8.78 5.30
C GLY A 456 -13.24 -8.19 6.44
N ASP A 457 -13.02 -8.68 7.67
CA ASP A 457 -13.74 -8.31 8.88
C ASP A 457 -13.12 -7.06 9.51
N TYR A 458 -13.26 -5.93 8.82
CA TYR A 458 -12.83 -4.63 9.33
C TYR A 458 -13.79 -3.54 8.88
N PRO A 459 -13.92 -2.44 9.66
CA PRO A 459 -14.79 -1.33 9.31
C PRO A 459 -14.42 -0.78 7.93
N LYS A 460 -15.36 -0.79 6.98
CA LYS A 460 -15.21 -0.08 5.72
C LYS A 460 -15.64 1.37 5.94
N PRO A 461 -14.91 2.36 5.39
CA PRO A 461 -15.35 3.75 5.49
C PRO A 461 -16.74 3.86 4.87
N THR A 462 -17.65 4.53 5.58
CA THR A 462 -18.96 4.90 5.05
C THR A 462 -18.74 5.82 3.84
N PRO A 463 -19.38 5.55 2.68
CA PRO A 463 -19.19 6.35 1.46
C PRO A 463 -19.52 7.83 1.64
#